data_AF-A0A7Y4T8V5-F1
#
_entry.id   AF-A0A7Y4T8V5-F1
#
_cell.length_a   1.000
_cell.length_b   1.000
_cell.length_c   1.000
_cell.angle_alpha   90.00
_cell.angle_beta   90.00
_cell.angle_gamma   90.00
#
_symmetry.space_group_name_H-M   'P 1'
#
loop_
_entity.id
_entity.type
_entity.pdbx_description
1 polymer ?
#
loop_
_entity_poly.entity_id
_entity_poly.type
_entity_poly.pdbx_seq_one_letter_code
_entity_poly.pdbx_strand_id
1 'polypeptide(L)'
;MTTVLRKAAIVVAAAGIGLAGCTGVKESLGAAKQAPDETAITTRAPLVVPATFDLKNPQPGAPRPQDADVAGAAQKVLGGPAKQTAATQGEQQLLAASGAEKADPTIRQELRSEVREAGKRKSYADGVLFWRGKRGEEGTPINATKEEQRLNAAMPVKPVEDAPVIEKGSAEPVAESKKKKDKDDEDGGWFDWF
;
A
#
# COMPACT_ATOMS: atom_id res chain seq x y z
N MET A 1 23.73 8.01 57.27
CA MET A 1 24.17 7.72 55.89
C MET A 1 23.45 6.52 55.25
N THR A 2 23.16 5.45 56.01
CA THR A 2 22.52 4.22 55.51
C THR A 2 21.05 4.35 55.09
N THR A 3 20.28 5.26 55.71
CA THR A 3 18.87 5.51 55.38
C THR A 3 18.67 6.27 54.07
N VAL A 4 19.60 7.15 53.70
CA VAL A 4 19.57 7.89 52.42
C VAL A 4 19.89 6.94 51.26
N LEU A 5 20.87 6.04 51.46
CA LEU A 5 21.26 5.05 50.46
C LEU A 5 20.14 4.03 50.17
N ARG A 6 19.40 3.59 51.21
CA ARG A 6 18.22 2.73 51.06
C ARG A 6 17.07 3.41 50.30
N LYS A 7 16.80 4.68 50.58
CA LYS A 7 15.77 5.44 49.85
C LYS A 7 16.14 5.65 48.38
N ALA A 8 17.40 5.96 48.08
CA ALA A 8 17.89 6.09 46.71
C ALA A 8 17.77 4.78 45.92
N ALA A 9 18.09 3.63 46.53
CA ALA A 9 17.96 2.33 45.88
C ALA A 9 16.49 1.99 45.53
N ILE A 10 15.53 2.34 46.40
CA ILE A 10 14.10 2.13 46.14
C ILE A 10 13.60 3.00 44.98
N VAL A 11 14.04 4.26 44.90
CA VAL A 11 13.67 5.17 43.81
C VAL A 11 14.22 4.69 42.47
N VAL A 12 15.47 4.22 42.44
CA VAL A 12 16.10 3.68 41.23
C VAL A 12 15.42 2.39 40.79
N ALA A 13 15.06 1.51 41.72
CA ALA A 13 14.33 0.28 41.42
C ALA A 13 12.92 0.57 40.87
N ALA A 14 12.21 1.54 41.46
CA ALA A 14 10.88 1.96 40.99
C ALA A 14 10.94 2.57 39.58
N ALA A 15 11.96 3.39 39.29
CA ALA A 15 12.18 3.94 37.96
C ALA A 15 12.48 2.86 36.90
N GLY A 16 13.26 1.84 37.27
CA GLY A 16 13.55 0.71 36.38
C GLY A 16 12.30 -0.09 35.98
N ILE A 17 11.38 -0.32 36.92
CA ILE A 17 10.10 -1.02 36.66
C ILE A 17 9.18 -0.17 35.79
N GLY A 18 9.13 1.15 36.00
CA GLY A 18 8.34 2.07 35.18
C GLY A 18 8.78 2.11 33.70
N LEU A 19 10.09 2.08 33.45
CA LEU A 19 10.65 2.08 32.09
C LEU A 19 10.41 0.74 31.36
N ALA A 20 10.43 -0.39 32.09
CA ALA A 20 10.12 -1.70 31.52
C ALA A 20 8.64 -1.84 31.07
N GLY A 21 7.72 -1.08 31.67
CA GLY A 21 6.30 -1.06 31.29
C GLY A 21 5.98 -0.29 30.00
N CYS A 22 6.85 0.62 29.56
CA CYS A 22 6.60 1.45 28.37
C CYS A 22 6.74 0.70 27.03
N THR A 23 7.36 -0.48 27.01
CA THR A 23 7.55 -1.26 25.78
C THR A 23 6.25 -1.94 25.33
N GLY A 24 5.47 -2.52 26.26
CA GLY A 24 4.20 -3.19 25.96
C GLY A 24 3.04 -2.24 25.63
N VAL A 25 3.06 -1.03 26.21
CA VAL A 25 2.08 0.04 25.95
C VAL A 25 2.13 0.49 24.48
N LYS A 26 3.31 0.44 23.85
CA LYS A 26 3.48 0.80 22.43
C LYS A 26 2.75 -0.17 21.49
N GLU A 27 2.68 -1.45 21.86
CA GLU A 27 1.96 -2.48 21.13
C GLU A 27 0.43 -2.32 21.31
N SER A 28 -0.03 -2.06 22.53
CA SER A 28 -1.47 -1.90 22.82
C SER A 28 -2.07 -0.59 22.30
N LEU A 29 -1.25 0.46 22.12
CA LEU A 29 -1.67 1.71 21.49
C LEU A 29 -1.61 1.67 19.95
N GLY A 30 -1.29 0.53 19.35
CA GLY A 30 -1.25 0.38 17.89
C GLY A 30 -0.12 1.18 17.22
N ALA A 31 0.89 1.62 17.99
CA ALA A 31 2.11 2.22 17.46
C ALA A 31 3.11 1.16 16.97
N ALA A 32 2.75 -0.12 17.08
CA ALA A 32 3.44 -1.23 16.47
C ALA A 32 2.93 -1.49 15.05
N LYS A 33 3.86 -1.68 14.13
CA LYS A 33 3.59 -1.85 12.70
C LYS A 33 3.06 -3.25 12.46
N GLN A 34 1.74 -3.41 12.48
CA GLN A 34 1.06 -4.59 11.93
C GLN A 34 1.05 -4.44 10.40
N ALA A 35 2.09 -4.95 9.75
CA ALA A 35 2.08 -5.05 8.29
C ALA A 35 1.07 -6.13 7.87
N PRO A 36 0.26 -5.89 6.82
CA PRO A 36 -0.63 -6.92 6.30
C PRO A 36 0.19 -8.09 5.78
N ASP A 37 -0.23 -9.31 6.08
CA ASP A 37 0.47 -10.54 5.70
C ASP A 37 0.59 -10.66 4.17
N GLU A 38 1.74 -10.24 3.64
CA GLU A 38 2.09 -10.33 2.22
C GLU A 38 2.25 -11.78 1.72
N THR A 39 2.18 -12.78 2.61
CA THR A 39 2.28 -14.20 2.28
C THR A 39 0.97 -14.98 2.43
N ALA A 40 -0.16 -14.30 2.66
CA ALA A 40 -1.46 -14.94 2.76
C ALA A 40 -1.88 -15.55 1.40
N ILE A 41 -1.70 -16.87 1.27
CA ILE A 41 -2.11 -17.62 0.08
C ILE A 41 -3.63 -17.81 0.10
N THR A 42 -4.33 -17.21 -0.86
CA THR A 42 -5.76 -17.50 -1.06
C THR A 42 -5.93 -18.83 -1.79
N THR A 43 -6.75 -19.72 -1.23
CA THR A 43 -7.05 -21.02 -1.86
C THR A 43 -8.01 -20.80 -3.04
N ARG A 44 -7.63 -21.27 -4.23
CA ARG A 44 -8.56 -21.35 -5.38
C ARG A 44 -9.42 -22.61 -5.24
N ALA A 45 -10.68 -22.52 -5.68
CA ALA A 45 -11.54 -23.69 -5.76
C ALA A 45 -10.91 -24.75 -6.69
N PRO A 46 -10.97 -26.06 -6.34
CA PRO A 46 -10.42 -27.12 -7.17
C PRO A 46 -11.10 -27.16 -8.54
N LEU A 47 -10.33 -27.34 -9.61
CA LEU A 47 -10.88 -27.48 -10.95
C LEU A 47 -11.49 -28.88 -11.11
N VAL A 48 -12.82 -28.95 -11.14
CA VAL A 48 -13.56 -30.16 -11.55
C VAL A 48 -13.93 -29.97 -13.02
N VAL A 49 -13.45 -30.87 -13.87
CA VAL A 49 -13.84 -30.89 -15.29
C VAL A 49 -15.24 -31.52 -15.37
N PRO A 50 -16.29 -30.77 -15.79
CA PRO A 50 -17.60 -31.34 -15.96
C PRO A 50 -17.61 -32.33 -17.14
N ALA A 51 -18.46 -33.36 -17.06
CA ALA A 51 -18.54 -34.43 -18.06
C ALA A 51 -19.06 -33.96 -19.44
N THR A 52 -19.55 -32.71 -19.56
CA THR A 52 -20.02 -32.12 -20.81
C THR A 52 -19.25 -30.83 -21.12
N PHE A 53 -18.58 -30.82 -22.28
CA PHE A 53 -17.69 -29.76 -22.77
C PHE A 53 -18.43 -28.73 -23.65
N ASP A 54 -19.67 -28.37 -23.32
CA ASP A 54 -20.42 -27.38 -24.10
C ASP A 54 -20.06 -25.96 -23.62
N LEU A 55 -18.83 -25.56 -23.92
CA LEU A 55 -18.24 -24.29 -23.49
C LEU A 55 -18.70 -23.16 -24.41
N LYS A 56 -19.48 -22.23 -23.86
CA LYS A 56 -19.71 -20.93 -24.50
C LYS A 56 -18.38 -20.21 -24.65
N ASN A 57 -18.05 -19.68 -25.83
CA ASN A 57 -16.79 -18.96 -26.07
C ASN A 57 -16.55 -17.93 -24.95
N PRO A 58 -15.38 -17.96 -24.28
CA PRO A 58 -15.07 -16.98 -23.25
C PRO A 58 -14.94 -15.61 -23.90
N GLN A 59 -15.66 -14.61 -23.37
CA GLN A 59 -15.48 -13.23 -23.80
C GLN A 59 -14.16 -12.69 -23.21
N PRO A 60 -13.21 -12.23 -24.04
CA PRO A 60 -12.00 -11.60 -23.55
C PRO A 60 -12.34 -10.41 -22.63
N GLY A 61 -11.82 -10.43 -21.39
CA GLY A 61 -12.01 -9.36 -20.41
C GLY A 61 -13.20 -9.52 -19.45
N ALA A 62 -14.04 -10.54 -19.60
CA ALA A 62 -15.08 -10.83 -18.61
C ALA A 62 -14.46 -11.42 -17.32
N PRO A 63 -14.96 -11.03 -16.12
CA PRO A 63 -14.48 -11.60 -14.87
C PRO A 63 -14.70 -13.12 -14.87
N ARG A 64 -13.64 -13.86 -14.55
CA ARG A 64 -13.69 -15.32 -14.52
C ARG A 64 -14.62 -15.74 -13.37
N PRO A 65 -15.63 -16.59 -13.59
CA PRO A 65 -16.52 -17.06 -12.52
C PRO A 65 -15.79 -17.79 -11.38
N GLN A 66 -14.59 -18.31 -11.68
CA GLN A 66 -13.76 -19.08 -10.74
C GLN A 66 -12.89 -18.18 -9.84
N ASP A 67 -12.69 -16.92 -10.23
CA ASP A 67 -11.92 -15.97 -9.44
C ASP A 67 -12.87 -15.38 -8.39
N ALA A 68 -12.73 -15.82 -7.14
CA ALA A 68 -13.51 -15.27 -6.04
C ALA A 68 -13.29 -13.75 -5.98
N ASP A 69 -14.37 -12.98 -6.08
CA ASP A 69 -14.34 -11.54 -5.85
C ASP A 69 -14.08 -11.26 -4.38
N VAL A 70 -12.81 -11.23 -4.00
CA VAL A 70 -12.35 -10.98 -2.64
C VAL A 70 -12.82 -9.60 -2.14
N ALA A 71 -12.92 -8.62 -3.03
CA ALA A 71 -13.39 -7.28 -2.70
C ALA A 71 -14.90 -7.30 -2.40
N GLY A 72 -15.70 -7.95 -3.24
CA GLY A 72 -17.13 -8.13 -3.00
C GLY A 72 -17.44 -9.00 -1.76
N ALA A 73 -16.63 -10.03 -1.51
CA ALA A 73 -16.74 -10.87 -0.31
C ALA A 73 -16.43 -10.06 0.97
N ALA A 74 -15.33 -9.30 0.98
CA ALA A 74 -14.99 -8.40 2.08
C ALA A 74 -16.06 -7.34 2.28
N GLN A 75 -16.58 -6.75 1.20
CA GLN A 75 -17.66 -5.78 1.27
C GLN A 75 -18.91 -6.39 1.93
N LYS A 76 -19.29 -7.64 1.59
CA LYS A 76 -20.41 -8.33 2.25
C LYS A 76 -20.17 -8.57 3.75
N VAL A 77 -18.95 -8.96 4.14
CA VAL A 77 -18.59 -9.14 5.56
C VAL A 77 -18.68 -7.82 6.33
N LEU A 78 -18.28 -6.71 5.70
CA LEU A 78 -18.35 -5.37 6.28
C LEU A 78 -19.75 -4.73 6.24
N GLY A 79 -20.79 -5.50 5.89
CA GLY A 79 -22.18 -5.04 5.89
C GLY A 79 -22.80 -4.80 4.52
N GLY A 80 -22.05 -5.01 3.44
CA GLY A 80 -22.51 -4.87 2.06
C GLY A 80 -22.85 -3.42 1.67
N PRO A 81 -23.26 -3.18 0.42
CA PRO A 81 -23.94 -1.92 0.10
C PRO A 81 -25.21 -1.83 0.95
N ALA A 82 -25.41 -0.69 1.63
CA ALA A 82 -26.56 -0.47 2.48
C ALA A 82 -27.84 -0.77 1.69
N LYS A 83 -28.57 -1.82 2.11
CA LYS A 83 -29.89 -2.15 1.57
C LYS A 83 -30.80 -1.00 2.00
N GLN A 84 -31.06 -0.07 1.10
CA GLN A 84 -32.02 1.01 1.37
C GLN A 84 -33.42 0.42 1.30
N THR A 85 -33.86 -0.16 2.42
CA THR A 85 -35.27 -0.47 2.62
C THR A 85 -36.02 0.85 2.79
N ALA A 86 -37.15 0.99 2.11
CA ALA A 86 -38.01 2.15 2.30
C ALA A 86 -38.39 2.27 3.78
N ALA A 87 -38.12 3.42 4.39
CA ALA A 87 -38.41 3.66 5.79
C ALA A 87 -39.91 3.50 6.07
N THR A 88 -40.25 2.78 7.13
CA THR A 88 -41.64 2.62 7.58
C THR A 88 -42.22 3.96 8.06
N GLN A 89 -43.54 4.08 8.10
CA GLN A 89 -44.20 5.30 8.58
C GLN A 89 -43.75 5.69 10.01
N GLY A 90 -43.54 4.70 10.89
CA GLY A 90 -43.03 4.95 12.24
C GLY A 90 -41.58 5.45 12.27
N GLU A 91 -40.71 4.91 11.40
CA GLU A 91 -39.34 5.38 11.26
C GLU A 91 -39.29 6.81 10.70
N GLN A 92 -40.13 7.15 9.74
CA GLN A 92 -40.21 8.51 9.20
C GLN A 92 -40.59 9.53 10.28
N GLN A 93 -41.55 9.20 11.16
CA GLN A 93 -41.88 10.09 12.29
C GLN A 93 -40.74 10.22 13.30
N LEU A 94 -39.99 9.15 13.57
CA LEU A 94 -38.81 9.22 14.43
C LEU A 94 -37.68 10.05 13.79
N LEU A 95 -37.49 9.94 12.47
CA LEU A 95 -36.54 10.75 11.72
C LEU A 95 -36.93 12.24 11.73
N ALA A 96 -38.21 12.55 11.55
CA ALA A 96 -38.72 13.90 11.66
C ALA A 96 -38.55 14.46 13.08
N ALA A 97 -38.86 13.67 14.11
CA ALA A 97 -38.71 14.06 15.52
C ALA A 97 -37.23 14.27 15.92
N SER A 98 -36.32 13.47 15.38
CA SER A 98 -34.87 13.63 15.60
C SER A 98 -34.23 14.76 14.79
N GLY A 99 -35.00 15.40 13.89
CA GLY A 99 -34.50 16.47 13.02
C GLY A 99 -33.56 15.98 11.92
N ALA A 100 -33.49 14.67 11.68
CA ALA A 100 -32.62 14.07 10.67
C ALA A 100 -32.94 14.55 9.24
N GLU A 101 -34.18 14.97 8.97
CA GLU A 101 -34.59 15.58 7.70
C GLU A 101 -33.83 16.88 7.35
N LYS A 102 -33.30 17.58 8.36
CA LYS A 102 -32.55 18.83 8.18
C LYS A 102 -31.04 18.62 8.07
N ALA A 103 -30.56 17.37 8.11
CA ALA A 103 -29.14 17.08 8.03
C ALA A 103 -28.60 17.40 6.63
N ASP A 104 -27.55 18.20 6.54
CA ASP A 104 -26.89 18.50 5.27
C ASP A 104 -26.19 17.23 4.74
N PRO A 105 -26.54 16.75 3.52
CA PRO A 105 -25.89 15.57 2.94
C PRO A 105 -24.39 15.77 2.67
N THR A 106 -23.93 17.02 2.58
CA THR A 106 -22.55 17.41 2.29
C THR A 106 -21.68 17.63 3.53
N ILE A 107 -22.24 17.55 4.75
CA ILE A 107 -21.50 17.84 5.99
C ILE A 107 -20.21 17.03 6.16
N ARG A 108 -20.16 15.80 5.63
CA ARG A 108 -18.94 14.96 5.67
C ARG A 108 -17.83 15.51 4.78
N GLN A 109 -18.19 16.16 3.68
CA GLN A 109 -17.23 16.78 2.76
C GLN A 109 -16.68 18.06 3.38
N GLU A 110 -17.54 18.88 3.96
CA GLU A 110 -17.16 20.09 4.69
C GLU A 110 -16.25 19.76 5.88
N LEU A 111 -16.64 18.78 6.72
CA LEU A 111 -15.82 18.32 7.83
C LEU A 111 -14.46 17.79 7.35
N ARG A 112 -14.42 17.08 6.21
CA ARG A 112 -13.15 16.61 5.64
C ARG A 112 -12.28 17.78 5.20
N SER A 113 -12.84 18.82 4.59
CA SER A 113 -12.08 20.03 4.26
C SER A 113 -11.57 20.73 5.50
N GLU A 114 -12.39 20.86 6.54
CA GLU A 114 -12.00 21.51 7.80
C GLU A 114 -10.88 20.74 8.50
N VAL A 115 -10.98 19.42 8.62
CA VAL A 115 -9.93 18.56 9.22
C VAL A 115 -8.64 18.66 8.42
N ARG A 116 -8.72 18.69 7.09
CA ARG A 116 -7.56 18.86 6.22
C ARG A 116 -6.88 20.22 6.45
N GLU A 117 -7.66 21.29 6.62
CA GLU A 117 -7.13 22.62 6.91
C GLU A 117 -6.55 22.72 8.32
N ALA A 118 -7.20 22.11 9.31
CA ALA A 118 -6.70 22.02 10.67
C ALA A 118 -5.33 21.32 10.73
N GLY A 119 -5.12 20.26 9.94
CA GLY A 119 -3.84 19.57 9.83
C GLY A 119 -2.71 20.40 9.20
N LYS A 120 -3.02 21.46 8.44
CA LYS A 120 -2.03 22.40 7.88
C LYS A 120 -1.63 23.50 8.85
N ARG A 121 -2.37 23.70 9.94
CA ARG A 121 -2.04 24.72 10.94
C ARG A 121 -0.72 24.35 11.63
N LYS A 122 0.06 25.36 12.04
CA LYS A 122 1.30 25.13 12.78
C LYS A 122 1.00 24.39 14.09
N SER A 123 1.51 23.16 14.20
CA SER A 123 1.43 22.39 15.44
C SER A 123 2.20 23.11 16.55
N TYR A 124 1.78 22.95 17.80
CA TYR A 124 2.54 23.42 18.96
C TYR A 124 4.01 22.93 18.93
N ALA A 125 4.23 21.68 18.52
CA ALA A 125 5.56 21.10 18.40
C ALA A 125 6.44 21.87 17.39
N ASP A 126 5.84 22.39 16.33
CA ASP A 126 6.53 23.21 15.33
C ASP A 126 6.96 24.56 15.91
N GLY A 127 6.15 25.15 16.78
CA GLY A 127 6.51 26.38 17.50
C GLY A 127 7.70 26.19 18.42
N VAL A 128 7.86 25.00 19.02
CA VAL A 128 9.01 24.66 19.87
C VAL A 128 10.25 24.30 19.05
N LEU A 129 10.10 23.46 18.02
CA LEU A 129 11.20 23.01 17.17
C LEU A 129 11.80 24.15 16.35
N PHE A 130 10.95 25.01 15.80
CA PHE A 130 11.36 26.15 14.95
C PHE A 130 11.24 27.49 15.68
N TRP A 131 11.36 27.50 17.03
CA TRP A 131 11.29 28.73 17.84
C TRP A 131 12.31 29.82 17.45
N ARG A 132 13.38 29.46 16.73
CA ARG A 132 14.47 30.35 16.33
C ARG A 132 14.69 30.44 14.80
N GLY A 133 13.79 29.89 13.98
CA GLY A 133 13.92 29.87 12.51
C GLY A 133 12.59 29.63 11.80
N LYS A 134 12.53 29.88 10.48
CA LYS A 134 11.34 29.51 9.69
C LYS A 134 11.43 28.03 9.33
N ARG A 135 10.32 27.30 9.46
CA ARG A 135 10.13 25.99 8.82
C ARG A 135 10.48 26.16 7.33
N GLY A 136 11.41 25.35 6.81
CA GLY A 136 11.66 25.31 5.37
C GLY A 136 10.33 25.02 4.66
N GLU A 137 10.07 25.68 3.54
CA GLU A 137 8.85 25.48 2.76
C GLU A 137 8.62 23.98 2.58
N GLU A 138 7.44 23.50 2.99
CA GLU A 138 7.01 22.13 2.69
C GLU A 138 7.16 21.97 1.19
N GLY A 139 8.06 21.08 0.76
CA GLY A 139 8.49 20.99 -0.63
C GLY A 139 7.29 20.99 -1.56
N THR A 140 7.35 21.83 -2.59
CA THR A 140 6.29 21.96 -3.59
C THR A 140 5.90 20.56 -4.07
N PRO A 141 4.60 20.18 -4.02
CA PRO A 141 4.18 18.88 -4.51
C PRO A 141 4.65 18.72 -5.96
N ILE A 142 5.48 17.71 -6.21
CA ILE A 142 5.94 17.37 -7.56
C ILE A 142 4.70 17.03 -8.38
N ASN A 143 4.47 17.78 -9.46
CA ASN A 143 3.38 17.50 -10.38
C ASN A 143 3.79 16.29 -11.23
N ALA A 144 3.12 15.15 -11.01
CA ALA A 144 3.41 13.88 -11.69
C ALA A 144 3.47 14.03 -13.22
N THR A 145 2.53 14.78 -13.81
CA THR A 145 2.46 14.98 -15.26
C THR A 145 3.64 15.80 -15.80
N LYS A 146 4.08 16.83 -15.06
CA LYS A 146 5.25 17.62 -15.46
C LYS A 146 6.55 16.81 -15.34
N GLU A 147 6.66 15.97 -14.32
CA GLU A 147 7.84 15.13 -14.13
C GLU A 147 7.90 14.00 -15.17
N GLU A 148 6.77 13.38 -15.51
CA GLU A 148 6.67 12.41 -16.60
C GLU A 148 7.13 13.01 -17.94
N GLN A 149 6.71 14.24 -18.25
CA GLN A 149 7.18 14.95 -19.44
C GLN A 149 8.69 15.20 -19.43
N ARG A 150 9.27 15.55 -18.27
CA ARG A 150 10.71 15.71 -18.12
C ARG A 150 11.44 14.38 -18.34
N LEU A 151 10.91 13.28 -17.81
CA LEU A 151 11.49 11.95 -17.96
C LEU A 151 11.44 11.47 -19.42
N ASN A 152 10.32 11.67 -20.10
CA ASN A 152 10.17 11.33 -21.52
C ASN A 152 11.08 12.19 -22.43
N ALA A 153 11.29 13.45 -22.09
CA ALA A 153 12.22 14.33 -22.80
C ALA A 153 13.70 13.98 -22.52
N ALA A 154 14.01 13.54 -21.29
CA ALA A 154 15.36 13.16 -20.88
C ALA A 154 15.76 11.74 -21.34
N MET A 155 14.78 10.85 -21.52
CA MET A 155 14.96 9.50 -22.05
C MET A 155 13.90 9.24 -23.12
N PRO A 156 14.17 9.56 -24.40
CA PRO A 156 13.31 9.08 -25.47
C PRO A 156 13.40 7.55 -25.46
N VAL A 157 12.35 6.90 -24.99
CA VAL A 157 12.18 5.46 -25.13
C VAL A 157 12.25 5.16 -26.62
N LYS A 158 13.36 4.58 -27.08
CA LYS A 158 13.48 4.09 -28.45
C LYS A 158 12.35 3.08 -28.65
N PRO A 159 11.48 3.26 -29.67
CA PRO A 159 10.52 2.23 -30.02
C PRO A 159 11.27 0.90 -30.16
N VAL A 160 10.79 -0.12 -29.48
CA VAL A 160 11.28 -1.48 -29.64
C VAL A 160 11.13 -1.81 -31.13
N GLU A 161 12.26 -1.92 -31.84
CA GLU A 161 12.26 -2.42 -33.21
C GLU A 161 11.65 -3.83 -33.19
N ASP A 162 10.70 -4.08 -34.09
CA ASP A 162 10.02 -5.37 -34.19
C ASP A 162 11.07 -6.48 -34.35
N ALA A 163 10.99 -7.49 -33.47
CA ALA A 163 11.92 -8.60 -33.46
C ALA A 163 11.97 -9.27 -34.85
N PRO A 164 13.15 -9.60 -35.40
CA PRO A 164 13.24 -10.22 -36.71
C PRO A 164 12.53 -11.59 -36.68
N VAL A 165 11.60 -11.78 -37.61
CA VAL A 165 10.95 -13.07 -37.85
C VAL A 165 12.01 -14.06 -38.32
N ILE A 166 12.31 -15.05 -37.47
CA ILE A 166 13.20 -16.16 -37.84
C ILE A 166 12.40 -17.10 -38.75
N GLU A 167 12.61 -17.03 -40.06
CA GLU A 167 12.17 -18.08 -40.96
C GLU A 167 13.05 -19.32 -40.76
N LYS A 168 12.40 -20.48 -40.56
CA LYS A 168 13.07 -21.75 -40.28
C LYS A 168 13.69 -22.31 -41.55
N GLY A 169 14.94 -21.95 -41.82
CA GLY A 169 15.78 -22.56 -42.86
C GLY A 169 16.11 -24.02 -42.54
N SER A 170 15.88 -24.90 -43.51
CA SER A 170 16.26 -26.31 -43.50
C SER A 170 17.76 -26.49 -43.27
N ALA A 171 18.12 -27.29 -42.25
CA ALA A 171 19.50 -27.59 -41.90
C ALA A 171 20.10 -28.67 -42.80
N GLU A 172 21.24 -28.37 -43.43
CA GLU A 172 22.31 -29.35 -43.66
C GLU A 172 23.58 -28.85 -42.95
N PRO A 173 24.30 -29.69 -42.19
CA PRO A 173 25.39 -29.26 -41.34
C PRO A 173 26.73 -29.28 -42.09
N VAL A 174 27.40 -28.13 -42.18
CA VAL A 174 28.83 -28.08 -42.46
C VAL A 174 29.55 -27.48 -41.25
N ALA A 175 30.31 -28.35 -40.59
CA ALA A 175 31.16 -28.00 -39.47
C ALA A 175 32.39 -27.23 -39.97
N GLU A 176 32.63 -26.04 -39.40
CA GLU A 176 33.93 -25.38 -39.49
C GLU A 176 34.45 -25.05 -38.10
N SER A 177 35.56 -25.70 -37.76
CA SER A 177 36.29 -25.54 -36.52
C SER A 177 37.29 -24.38 -36.66
N LYS A 178 37.22 -23.40 -35.75
CA LYS A 178 38.33 -22.45 -35.55
C LYS A 178 38.60 -22.22 -34.06
N LYS A 179 39.60 -22.99 -33.59
CA LYS A 179 40.78 -22.57 -32.82
C LYS A 179 40.55 -21.55 -31.69
N LYS A 180 40.36 -22.09 -30.48
CA LYS A 180 40.54 -21.40 -29.20
C LYS A 180 42.02 -21.00 -29.05
N LYS A 181 42.28 -19.71 -28.83
CA LYS A 181 43.60 -19.19 -28.46
C LYS A 181 43.42 -18.52 -27.10
N ASP A 182 44.04 -19.10 -26.09
CA ASP A 182 44.06 -18.63 -24.72
C ASP A 182 44.72 -17.25 -24.61
N LYS A 183 44.16 -16.41 -23.74
CA LYS A 183 44.80 -15.28 -23.06
C LYS A 183 43.93 -14.88 -21.86
N ASP A 184 44.29 -15.45 -20.71
CA ASP A 184 44.51 -14.83 -19.40
C ASP A 184 43.81 -13.48 -19.12
N ASP A 185 42.81 -13.56 -18.24
CA ASP A 185 42.62 -12.78 -17.00
C ASP A 185 42.91 -11.27 -17.02
N GLU A 186 41.84 -10.46 -17.07
CA GLU A 186 41.67 -9.32 -16.16
C GLU A 186 40.20 -9.27 -15.71
N ASP A 187 40.01 -9.61 -14.44
CA ASP A 187 38.75 -9.69 -13.74
C ASP A 187 38.19 -8.29 -13.47
N GLY A 188 37.22 -7.88 -14.27
CA GLY A 188 36.30 -6.77 -13.99
C GLY A 188 34.87 -7.29 -13.86
N GLY A 189 34.68 -8.32 -13.03
CA GLY A 189 33.40 -8.99 -12.83
C GLY A 189 32.44 -8.14 -11.99
N TRP A 190 31.14 -8.31 -12.26
CA TRP A 190 29.96 -7.69 -11.64
C TRP A 190 29.92 -7.64 -10.08
N PHE A 191 30.88 -8.23 -9.38
CA PHE A 191 30.99 -8.18 -7.92
C PHE A 191 31.75 -6.95 -7.38
N ASP A 192 32.32 -6.09 -8.23
CA ASP A 192 33.07 -4.90 -7.77
C ASP A 192 32.19 -3.72 -7.30
N TRP A 193 30.86 -3.88 -7.27
CA TRP A 193 29.89 -2.87 -6.78
C TRP A 193 29.13 -3.34 -5.52
N PHE A 194 29.77 -4.14 -4.67
CA PHE A 194 29.30 -4.45 -3.32
C PHE A 194 30.42 -4.27 -2.31
#